data_AF-A0A6B2NJG8-F1
#
_entry.id   AF-A0A6B2NJG8-F1
#
_cell.length_a   1.000
_cell.length_b   1.000
_cell.length_c   1.000
_cell.angle_alpha   90.00
_cell.angle_beta   90.00
_cell.angle_gamma   90.00
#
_symmetry.space_group_name_H-M   'P 1'
#
loop_
_entity.id
_entity.type
_entity.pdbx_description
1 polymer ?
#
loop_
_entity_poly.entity_id
_entity_poly.type
_entity_poly.pdbx_seq_one_letter_code
_entity_poly.pdbx_strand_id
1 'polypeptide(L)'
;MSDVTHISSLLLTAEPSRIASVVAEIETCAAVEVALTDPSGKIIVTLETPSEAEIVGELNRLSLIDGVVSAALVYHQSESGLSPIGQ
;
A
#
# COMPACT_ATOMS: atom_id res chain seq x y z
N MET A 1 -2.94 22.50 -11.06
CA MET A 1 -3.20 21.15 -11.59
C MET A 1 -3.43 20.28 -10.37
N SER A 2 -4.68 19.91 -10.12
CA SER A 2 -5.06 19.13 -8.93
C SER A 2 -4.80 17.67 -9.26
N ASP A 3 -3.62 17.19 -8.89
CA ASP A 3 -3.30 15.78 -8.99
C ASP A 3 -4.11 15.06 -7.91
N VAL A 4 -5.19 14.39 -8.30
CA VAL A 4 -5.94 13.54 -7.37
C VAL A 4 -5.11 12.27 -7.19
N THR A 5 -4.13 12.35 -6.30
CA THR A 5 -3.30 11.20 -5.92
C THR A 5 -4.00 10.49 -4.77
N HIS A 6 -4.37 9.23 -4.98
CA HIS A 6 -4.89 8.36 -3.93
C HIS A 6 -3.70 7.81 -3.14
N ILE A 7 -3.51 8.33 -1.93
CA ILE A 7 -2.54 7.81 -0.97
C ILE A 7 -3.24 6.75 -0.12
N SER A 8 -2.77 5.51 -0.21
CA SER A 8 -3.35 4.37 0.52
C SER A 8 -2.28 3.60 1.27
N SER A 9 -2.62 3.15 2.49
CA SER A 9 -1.71 2.37 3.33
C SER A 9 -2.11 0.91 3.35
N LEU A 10 -1.12 0.04 3.17
CA LEU A 10 -1.29 -1.40 3.13
C LEU A 10 -0.47 -2.04 4.23
N LEU A 11 -1.05 -3.05 4.86
CA LEU A 11 -0.38 -3.93 5.79
C LEU A 11 -0.13 -5.25 5.09
N LEU A 12 1.13 -5.53 4.82
CA LEU A 12 1.60 -6.83 4.41
C LEU A 12 2.04 -7.59 5.66
N THR A 13 1.75 -8.87 5.65
CA THR A 13 2.31 -9.83 6.59
C THR A 13 3.18 -10.76 5.77
N ALA A 14 4.47 -10.80 6.08
CA ALA A 14 5.46 -11.66 5.46
C ALA A 14 6.07 -12.61 6.50
N GLU A 15 6.71 -13.67 6.04
CA GLU A 15 7.47 -14.55 6.92
C GLU A 15 8.66 -13.79 7.54
N PRO A 16 8.87 -13.87 8.86
CA PRO A 16 9.94 -13.13 9.54
C PRO A 16 11.34 -13.41 8.98
N SER A 17 11.58 -14.64 8.50
CA SER A 17 12.84 -15.03 7.84
C SER A 17 13.03 -14.42 6.45
N ARG A 18 11.96 -13.90 5.82
CA ARG A 18 11.94 -13.38 4.45
C ARG A 18 11.59 -11.89 4.36
N ILE A 19 11.33 -11.21 5.47
CA ILE A 19 11.02 -9.76 5.50
C ILE A 19 12.04 -8.97 4.68
N ALA A 20 13.34 -9.21 4.88
CA ALA A 20 14.38 -8.48 4.18
C ALA A 20 14.31 -8.65 2.64
N SER A 21 14.01 -9.86 2.16
CA SER A 21 13.82 -10.11 0.72
C SER A 21 12.54 -9.46 0.19
N VAL A 22 11.45 -9.54 0.95
CA VAL A 22 10.17 -8.92 0.57
C VAL A 22 10.32 -7.41 0.50
N VAL A 23 10.96 -6.79 1.49
CA VAL A 23 11.25 -5.34 1.52
C VAL A 23 12.11 -4.94 0.31
N ALA A 24 13.17 -5.69 0.01
CA ALA A 24 14.01 -5.40 -1.14
C ALA A 24 13.24 -5.48 -2.48
N GLU A 25 12.33 -6.44 -2.64
CA GLU A 25 11.42 -6.51 -3.79
C GLU A 25 10.47 -5.31 -3.84
N ILE A 26 9.90 -4.90 -2.71
CA ILE A 26 9.01 -3.75 -2.62
C ILE A 26 9.74 -2.46 -2.99
N GLU A 27 10.97 -2.27 -2.52
CA GLU A 27 11.81 -1.10 -2.85
C GLU A 27 12.15 -1.01 -4.35
N THR A 28 11.99 -2.10 -5.12
CA THR A 28 12.10 -2.02 -6.59
C THR A 28 10.85 -1.43 -7.26
N CYS A 29 9.72 -1.37 -6.55
CA CYS A 29 8.49 -0.81 -7.09
C CYS A 29 8.45 0.71 -6.87
N ALA A 30 8.48 1.47 -7.95
CA ALA A 30 8.44 2.93 -7.90
C ALA A 30 7.11 3.50 -7.35
N ALA A 31 6.04 2.70 -7.33
CA ALA A 31 4.72 3.11 -6.85
C ALA A 31 4.48 2.80 -5.35
N VAL A 32 5.38 2.05 -4.72
CA VAL A 32 5.23 1.56 -3.34
C VAL A 32 6.40 2.05 -2.49
N GLU A 33 6.10 2.63 -1.35
CA GLU A 33 7.12 3.03 -0.37
C GLU A 33 6.93 2.28 0.94
N VAL A 34 8.03 1.78 1.52
CA VAL A 34 7.98 1.05 2.79
C VAL A 34 7.96 2.06 3.94
N ALA A 35 6.79 2.22 4.57
CA ALA A 35 6.60 3.14 5.68
C ALA A 35 7.13 2.57 7.01
N LEU A 36 6.94 1.26 7.24
CA LEU A 36 7.38 0.60 8.47
C LEU A 36 7.58 -0.90 8.26
N THR A 37 8.60 -1.47 8.92
CA THR A 37 8.81 -2.92 8.98
C THR A 37 8.93 -3.37 10.42
N ASP A 38 8.26 -4.46 10.78
CA ASP A 38 8.28 -5.06 12.10
C ASP A 38 8.91 -6.46 12.03
N PRO A 39 9.85 -6.79 12.95
CA PRO A 39 10.54 -8.08 12.94
C PRO A 39 9.61 -9.28 13.18
N SER A 40 8.38 -9.07 13.63
CA SER A 40 7.36 -10.13 13.77
C SER A 40 6.76 -10.56 12.42
N GLY A 41 7.09 -9.88 11.31
CA GLY A 41 6.57 -10.18 9.98
C GLY A 41 5.59 -9.16 9.43
N LYS A 42 5.37 -8.02 10.10
CA LYS A 42 4.44 -6.99 9.60
C LYS A 42 5.20 -5.93 8.82
N ILE A 43 4.67 -5.53 7.67
CA ILE A 43 5.26 -4.51 6.81
C ILE A 43 4.15 -3.55 6.44
N ILE A 44 4.29 -2.28 6.76
CA ILE A 44 3.40 -1.22 6.33
C ILE A 44 4.04 -0.55 5.12
N VAL A 45 3.28 -0.46 4.04
CA VAL A 45 3.67 0.25 2.84
C VAL A 45 2.63 1.30 2.47
N THR A 46 3.08 2.33 1.78
CA THR A 46 2.25 3.40 1.25
C THR A 46 2.29 3.32 -0.27
N LEU A 47 1.10 3.37 -0.88
CA LEU A 47 0.90 3.42 -2.32
C LEU A 47 0.42 4.81 -2.70
N GLU A 48 1.05 5.38 -3.72
CA GLU A 48 0.62 6.63 -4.36
C GLU A 48 0.18 6.31 -5.78
N THR A 49 -1.13 6.33 -6.03
CA THR A 49 -1.67 5.97 -7.34
C THR A 49 -2.77 6.93 -7.77
N PRO A 50 -3.00 7.11 -9.08
CA PRO A 50 -4.05 7.98 -9.58
C PRO A 50 -5.46 7.36 -9.51
N SER A 51 -5.61 6.08 -9.14
CA SER A 51 -6.89 5.37 -9.18
C SER A 51 -6.90 4.11 -8.30
N GLU A 52 -8.07 3.76 -7.75
CA GLU A 52 -8.25 2.56 -6.93
C GLU A 52 -7.93 1.24 -7.67
N ALA A 53 -8.14 1.19 -8.99
CA ALA A 53 -7.80 0.01 -9.79
C ALA A 53 -6.30 -0.31 -9.75
N GLU A 54 -5.43 0.71 -9.76
CA GLU A 54 -3.98 0.54 -9.64
C GLU A 54 -3.62 0.04 -8.24
N ILE A 55 -4.28 0.56 -7.19
CA ILE A 55 -4.09 0.09 -5.80
C ILE A 55 -4.35 -1.41 -5.70
N VAL A 56 -5.46 -1.90 -6.28
CA VAL A 56 -5.80 -3.33 -6.25
C VAL A 56 -4.78 -4.15 -7.06
N GLY A 57 -4.31 -3.62 -8.19
CA GLY A 57 -3.25 -4.23 -9.00
C GLY A 57 -1.95 -4.41 -8.23
N GLU A 58 -1.47 -3.34 -7.59
CA GLU A 58 -0.27 -3.34 -6.76
C GLU A 58 -0.44 -4.22 -5.52
N LEU A 59 -1.60 -4.16 -4.84
CA LEU A 59 -1.91 -5.05 -3.72
C LEU A 59 -1.80 -6.52 -4.11
N ASN A 60 -2.36 -6.90 -5.26
CA ASN A 60 -2.29 -8.27 -5.75
C ASN A 60 -0.85 -8.66 -6.10
N ARG A 61 -0.11 -7.77 -6.76
CA ARG A 61 1.31 -7.98 -7.09
C ARG A 61 2.15 -8.19 -5.82
N LEU A 62 1.96 -7.36 -4.80
CA LEU A 62 2.59 -7.46 -3.49
C LEU A 62 2.21 -8.77 -2.77
N SER A 63 0.94 -9.16 -2.85
CA SER A 63 0.44 -10.42 -2.28
C SER A 63 1.03 -11.67 -2.93
N LEU A 64 1.58 -11.55 -4.14
CA LEU A 64 2.21 -12.64 -4.89
C LEU A 64 3.72 -12.75 -4.67
N ILE A 65 4.33 -11.82 -3.91
CA ILE A 65 5.76 -11.86 -3.60
C ILE A 65 6.06 -13.10 -2.74
N ASP A 66 7.15 -13.81 -3.09
CA ASP A 66 7.57 -15.01 -2.38
C ASP A 66 7.98 -14.68 -0.93
N GLY A 67 7.21 -15.20 0.03
CA GLY A 67 7.35 -14.91 1.45
C GLY A 67 6.31 -13.96 2.02
N VAL A 68 5.42 -13.38 1.20
CA VAL A 68 4.23 -12.69 1.68
C VAL A 68 3.16 -13.71 2.05
N VAL A 69 2.69 -13.63 3.29
CA VAL A 69 1.62 -14.46 3.85
C VAL A 69 0.25 -13.85 3.56
N SER A 70 0.15 -12.52 3.62
CA SER A 70 -1.09 -11.79 3.35
C SER A 70 -0.81 -10.32 3.06
N ALA A 71 -1.61 -9.69 2.20
CA ALA A 71 -1.62 -8.26 1.98
C ALA A 71 -3.04 -7.72 2.21
N ALA A 72 -3.17 -6.70 3.07
CA ALA A 72 -4.44 -6.08 3.41
C ALA A 72 -4.37 -4.56 3.25
N LEU A 73 -5.37 -3.97 2.61
CA LEU A 73 -5.54 -2.53 2.55
C LEU A 73 -6.04 -2.01 3.90
N VAL A 74 -5.28 -1.16 4.57
CA VAL A 74 -5.60 -0.62 5.90
C VAL A 74 -6.32 0.71 5.82
N TYR A 75 -6.04 1.52 4.80
CA TYR A 75 -6.57 2.87 4.71
C TYR A 75 -6.74 3.34 3.27
N HIS A 76 -7.90 3.94 2.99
CA HIS A 76 -8.20 4.65 1.76
C HIS A 76 -8.69 6.06 2.14
N GLN A 77 -7.90 7.10 1.90
CA GLN A 77 -8.37 8.48 2.02
C GLN A 77 -9.02 8.87 0.69
N SER A 78 -10.33 8.65 0.55
CA SER A 78 -11.09 9.30 -0.53
C SER A 78 -11.53 10.67 -0.06
N GLU A 79 -10.83 11.71 -0.52
CA GLU A 79 -11.31 13.09 -0.37
C GLU A 79 -12.56 13.26 -1.26
N SER A 80 -13.73 12.98 -0.69
CA SER A 80 -15.00 13.40 -1.26
C SER A 80 -15.20 14.88 -0.91
N GLY A 81 -14.52 15.76 -1.64
CA GLY A 81 -14.74 17.20 -1.57
C GLY A 81 -16.04 17.62 -2.27
N LEU A 82 -16.89 18.36 -1.54
CA LEU A 82 -18.09 19.13 -1.93
C LEU A 82 -19.45 18.41 -1.75
N SER A 83 -20.37 18.86 -0.88
CA SER A 83 -20.80 20.26 -0.73
C SER A 83 -21.21 20.67 0.69
N PRO A 84 -20.89 21.91 1.13
CA PRO A 84 -21.71 22.62 2.08
C PRO A 84 -22.95 23.16 1.35
N ILE A 85 -24.14 22.84 1.83
CA ILE A 85 -25.32 23.68 1.62
C ILE A 85 -25.99 23.83 2.97
N GLY A 86 -25.69 24.96 3.62
CA GLY A 86 -26.71 25.55 4.46
C GLY A 86 -27.87 25.96 3.55
N GLN A 87 -29.07 25.49 3.89
CA GLN A 87 -30.24 26.36 3.95
C GLN A 87 -31.18 25.81 5.02
#